data_AF-X8BGJ3-F1
#
_entry.id   AF-X8BGJ3-F1
#
_cell.length_a   1.000
_cell.length_b   1.000
_cell.length_c   1.000
_cell.angle_alpha   90.00
_cell.angle_beta   90.00
_cell.angle_gamma   90.00
#
_symmetry.space_group_name_H-M   'P 1'
#
loop_
_entity.id
_entity.type
_entity.pdbx_description
1 polymer ?
#
loop_
_entity_poly.entity_id
_entity_poly.type
_entity_poly.pdbx_seq_one_letter_code
_entity_poly.pdbx_strand_id
1 'polypeptide(L)'
;MKTVPLTEAKDKLSALVDEADTTHEIIQITRHGRVAAVIMSADDLESLNETLHALRTRASPRSSSRPTPTTRPATPSAARRFASAMA
;
A
#
# COMPACT_ATOMS: atom_id res chain seq x y z
N MET A 1 13.59 17.03 -13.62
CA MET A 1 13.45 15.60 -14.01
C MET A 1 14.07 15.45 -15.37
N LYS A 2 15.19 14.73 -15.42
CA LYS A 2 16.05 14.57 -16.59
C LYS A 2 15.94 13.14 -17.11
N THR A 3 16.06 12.95 -18.42
CA THR A 3 16.00 11.61 -19.03
C THR A 3 17.27 11.37 -19.85
N VAL A 4 17.94 10.25 -19.58
CA VAL A 4 19.24 9.89 -20.16
C VAL A 4 19.16 8.47 -20.73
N PRO A 5 19.66 8.20 -21.95
CA PRO A 5 19.73 6.84 -22.47
C PRO A 5 20.79 6.02 -21.72
N LEU A 6 20.56 4.71 -21.58
CA LEU A 6 21.44 3.78 -20.86
C LEU A 6 22.90 3.84 -21.36
N THR A 7 23.10 4.05 -22.65
CA THR A 7 24.45 4.19 -23.23
C THR A 7 25.18 5.41 -22.66
N GLU A 8 24.53 6.56 -22.62
CA GLU A 8 25.13 7.79 -22.06
C GLU A 8 25.28 7.71 -20.54
N ALA A 9 24.32 7.08 -19.86
CA ALA A 9 24.37 6.87 -18.41
C ALA A 9 25.55 5.96 -17.99
N LYS A 10 25.95 5.01 -18.83
CA LYS A 10 27.12 4.16 -18.58
C LYS A 10 28.42 4.96 -18.62
N ASP A 11 28.56 5.85 -19.58
CA ASP A 11 29.80 6.61 -19.78
C ASP A 11 29.95 7.75 -18.77
N LYS A 12 28.83 8.30 -18.29
CA LYS A 12 28.78 9.47 -17.40
C LYS A 12 28.23 9.16 -16.01
N LEU A 13 28.27 7.91 -15.57
CA LEU A 13 27.59 7.48 -14.33
C LEU A 13 28.03 8.32 -13.12
N SER A 14 29.34 8.53 -12.94
CA SER A 14 29.86 9.32 -11.80
C SER A 14 29.29 10.74 -11.79
N ALA A 15 29.29 11.43 -12.93
CA ALA A 15 28.76 12.79 -13.02
C ALA A 15 27.25 12.85 -12.78
N LEU A 16 26.51 11.83 -13.23
CA LEU A 16 25.06 11.74 -12.98
C LEU A 16 24.74 11.45 -11.51
N VAL A 17 25.59 10.70 -10.82
CA VAL A 17 25.47 10.47 -9.37
C VAL A 17 25.75 11.76 -8.61
N ASP A 18 26.85 12.45 -8.92
CA ASP A 18 27.19 13.73 -8.30
C ASP A 18 26.10 14.79 -8.54
N GLU A 19 25.52 14.84 -9.74
CA GLU A 19 24.40 15.71 -10.09
C GLU A 19 23.16 15.37 -9.24
N ALA A 20 22.78 14.09 -9.15
CA ALA A 20 21.62 13.66 -8.37
C ALA A 20 21.78 13.94 -6.87
N ASP A 21 23.00 13.78 -6.34
CA ASP A 21 23.33 14.03 -4.94
C ASP A 21 23.28 15.54 -4.61
N THR A 22 23.97 16.36 -5.41
CA THR A 22 24.10 17.80 -5.14
C THR A 22 22.84 18.60 -5.46
N THR A 23 22.14 18.27 -6.54
CA THR A 23 20.98 19.04 -7.01
C THR A 23 19.66 18.47 -6.54
N HIS A 24 19.67 17.25 -5.96
CA HIS A 24 18.46 16.50 -5.62
C HIS A 24 17.55 16.32 -6.85
N GLU A 25 18.15 16.27 -8.04
CA GLU A 25 17.43 16.03 -9.28
C GLU A 25 17.22 14.54 -9.53
N ILE A 26 16.00 14.19 -9.95
CA ILE A 26 15.64 12.83 -10.35
C ILE A 26 15.99 12.62 -11.82
N ILE A 27 16.87 11.66 -12.09
CA ILE A 27 17.39 11.31 -13.42
C ILE A 27 16.85 9.93 -13.82
N GLN A 28 16.12 9.86 -14.92
CA GLN A 28 15.55 8.64 -15.47
C GLN A 28 16.47 8.04 -16.54
N ILE A 29 16.84 6.77 -16.37
CA ILE A 29 17.62 6.02 -17.34
C ILE A 29 16.68 5.24 -18.25
N THR A 30 16.79 5.46 -19.56
CA THR A 30 15.99 4.76 -20.56
C THR A 30 16.77 3.67 -21.28
N ARG A 31 16.13 2.52 -21.48
CA ARG A 31 16.64 1.41 -22.29
C ARG A 31 15.58 1.02 -23.31
N HIS A 32 15.94 1.01 -24.59
CA HIS A 32 15.02 0.73 -25.70
C HIS A 32 13.75 1.61 -25.67
N GLY A 33 13.89 2.90 -25.34
CA GLY A 33 12.78 3.85 -25.28
C GLY A 33 11.86 3.73 -24.06
N ARG A 34 12.19 2.90 -23.07
CA ARG A 34 11.44 2.77 -21.81
C ARG A 34 12.32 3.13 -20.62
N VAL A 35 11.73 3.78 -19.62
CA VAL A 35 12.42 4.03 -18.35
C VAL A 35 12.68 2.71 -17.66
N ALA A 36 13.94 2.40 -17.41
CA ALA A 36 14.38 1.15 -16.82
C ALA A 36 14.95 1.32 -15.41
N ALA A 37 15.52 2.49 -15.11
CA ALA A 37 16.07 2.81 -13.80
C ALA A 37 15.96 4.31 -13.52
N VAL A 38 16.12 4.70 -12.26
CA VAL A 38 16.12 6.08 -11.80
C VAL A 38 17.32 6.28 -10.86
N ILE A 39 18.04 7.38 -11.02
CA ILE A 39 19.06 7.86 -10.08
C ILE A 39 18.47 9.09 -9.37
N MET A 40 18.62 9.12 -8.05
CA MET A 40 18.25 10.23 -7.16
C MET A 40 19.19 10.21 -5.96
N SER A 41 19.19 11.29 -5.16
CA SER A 41 19.93 11.32 -3.89
C SER A 41 19.48 10.18 -2.97
N ALA A 42 20.43 9.63 -2.21
CA ALA A 42 20.13 8.62 -1.20
C ALA A 42 19.23 9.18 -0.09
N ASP A 43 19.47 10.44 0.31
CA ASP A 43 18.71 11.13 1.35
C ASP A 43 17.25 11.36 0.92
N ASP A 44 17.02 11.69 -0.35
CA ASP A 44 15.68 11.84 -0.92
C ASP A 44 14.92 10.50 -0.91
N LEU A 45 15.60 9.43 -1.31
CA LEU A 45 15.01 8.09 -1.32
C LEU A 45 14.65 7.63 0.10
N GLU A 46 15.52 7.90 1.08
CA GLU A 46 15.28 7.61 2.49
C GLU A 46 14.08 8.40 3.02
N SER A 47 14.04 9.72 2.79
CA SER A 47 12.94 10.60 3.18
C SER A 47 11.59 10.18 2.59
N LEU A 48 11.58 9.75 1.32
CA LEU A 48 10.39 9.21 0.67
C LEU A 48 9.95 7.89 1.29
N ASN A 49 10.89 7.00 1.60
CA ASN A 49 10.61 5.73 2.24
C ASN A 49 10.07 5.91 3.67
N GLU A 50 10.63 6.83 4.44
CA GLU A 50 10.13 7.18 5.78
C GLU A 50 8.69 7.70 5.71
N THR A 51 8.40 8.60 4.78
CA THR A 51 7.06 9.14 4.57
C THR A 51 6.08 8.02 4.19
N LEU A 52 6.45 7.16 3.23
CA LEU A 52 5.63 6.01 2.84
C LEU A 52 5.42 5.03 4.00
N HIS A 53 6.43 4.83 4.84
CA HIS A 53 6.32 4.01 6.03
C HIS A 53 5.32 4.59 7.03
N ALA A 54 5.42 5.90 7.33
CA ALA A 54 4.49 6.61 8.20
C ALA A 54 3.03 6.56 7.71
N LEU A 55 2.82 6.65 6.40
CA LEU A 55 1.48 6.54 5.81
C LEU A 55 0.91 5.12 5.92
N ARG A 56 1.74 4.08 5.72
CA ARG A 56 1.33 2.68 5.88
C ARG A 56 0.94 2.34 7.32
N THR A 57 1.67 2.87 8.30
CA THR A 57 1.37 2.63 9.72
C THR A 57 0.12 3.41 10.19
N ARG A 58 -0.10 4.63 9.67
CA ARG A 58 -1.31 5.42 9.96
C ARG A 58 -2.57 4.84 9.32
N ALA A 59 -2.45 4.17 8.19
CA ALA A 59 -3.51 3.36 7.59
C ALA A 59 -3.64 1.98 8.26
N SER A 60 -3.47 1.90 9.58
CA SER A 60 -4.00 0.76 10.32
C SER A 60 -5.53 0.83 10.18
N PRO A 61 -6.17 -0.16 9.53
CA PRO A 61 -7.62 -0.16 9.39
C PRO A 61 -8.19 -0.11 10.79
N ARG A 62 -8.85 1.00 11.12
CA ARG A 62 -9.71 1.08 12.29
C ARG A 62 -10.50 -0.22 12.31
N SER A 63 -10.26 -1.05 13.32
CA SER A 63 -11.08 -2.21 13.62
C SER A 63 -12.47 -1.64 13.87
N SER A 64 -13.25 -1.52 12.81
CA SER A 64 -14.67 -1.28 12.87
C SER A 64 -15.24 -2.58 13.41
N SER A 65 -15.19 -2.71 14.73
CA SER A 65 -16.11 -3.54 15.49
C SER A 65 -17.50 -3.00 15.21
N ARG A 66 -18.02 -3.36 14.04
CA ARG A 66 -19.42 -3.23 13.72
C ARG A 66 -20.07 -4.41 14.44
N PRO A 67 -20.78 -4.23 15.55
CA PRO A 67 -21.51 -5.33 16.16
C PRO A 67 -22.48 -5.86 15.10
N THR A 68 -22.33 -7.13 14.75
CA THR A 68 -23.30 -7.83 13.92
C THR A 68 -24.64 -7.83 14.67
N PRO A 69 -25.77 -7.47 14.03
CA PRO A 69 -27.06 -7.68 14.66
C PRO A 69 -27.27 -9.19 14.74
N THR A 70 -27.12 -9.75 15.95
CA THR A 70 -27.54 -11.12 16.27
C THR A 70 -29.03 -11.23 15.98
N THR A 71 -29.39 -11.81 14.83
CA THR A 71 -30.76 -12.23 14.57
C THR A 71 -31.08 -13.39 15.51
N ARG A 72 -31.86 -13.09 16.55
CA ARG A 72 -32.40 -14.07 17.49
C ARG A 72 -33.26 -15.07 16.71
N PRO A 73 -33.01 -16.39 16.75
CA PRO A 73 -33.94 -17.33 16.15
C PRO A 73 -35.24 -17.32 16.96
N ALA A 74 -36.36 -17.07 16.30
CA ALA A 74 -37.68 -17.28 16.88
C ALA A 74 -37.85 -18.79 17.11
N THR A 75 -38.00 -19.19 18.37
CA THR A 75 -38.43 -20.53 18.76
C THR A 75 -39.81 -20.83 18.17
N PRO A 76 -40.01 -21.93 17.42
CA PRO A 76 -41.35 -22.46 17.19
C PRO A 76 -41.67 -23.41 18.35
N SER A 77 -42.36 -22.91 19.38
CA SER A 77 -42.99 -23.79 20.37
C SER A 77 -44.38 -24.17 19.86
N ALA A 78 -44.41 -25.20 19.03
CA ALA A 78 -45.64 -25.90 18.65
C ALA A 78 -45.34 -27.40 18.62
N ALA A 79 -45.44 -28.06 19.78
CA ALA A 79 -45.64 -29.51 19.83
C ALA A 79 -46.12 -29.98 21.21
N ARG A 80 -47.41 -30.35 21.24
CA ARG A 80 -47.99 -31.51 21.95
C ARG A 80 -47.92 -31.60 23.48
N ARG A 81 -49.11 -31.71 24.10
CA ARG A 81 -49.68 -32.95 24.68
C ARG A 81 -51.15 -32.68 25.09
N PHE A 82 -52.13 -33.27 24.39
CA PHE A 82 -52.93 -34.45 24.81
C PHE A 82 -53.52 -34.29 26.22
N ALA A 83 -54.81 -33.97 26.37
CA ALA A 83 -55.99 -34.86 26.34
C ALA A 83 -56.34 -35.46 27.72
N SER A 84 -57.54 -35.09 28.23
CA SER A 84 -58.53 -35.81 29.08
C SER A 84 -59.21 -34.75 29.98
N ALA A 85 -60.49 -34.38 29.88
CA ALA A 85 -61.76 -35.10 29.76
C ALA A 85 -62.04 -36.07 30.93
N MET A 86 -63.06 -35.71 31.72
CA MET A 86 -63.87 -36.48 32.67
C MET A 86 -63.22 -37.14 33.89
N ALA A 87 -63.47 -36.55 35.06
CA ALA A 87 -64.26 -37.14 36.15
C ALA A 87 -64.79 -36.02 37.06
#